data_AF-A0A935S0A7-F1
#
_entry.id   AF-A0A935S0A7-F1
#
_cell.length_a   1.000
_cell.length_b   1.000
_cell.length_c   1.000
_cell.angle_alpha   90.00
_cell.angle_beta   90.00
_cell.angle_gamma   90.00
#
_symmetry.space_group_name_H-M   'P 1'
#
loop_
_entity.id
_entity.type
_entity.pdbx_description
1 polymer ?
#
loop_
_entity_poly.entity_id
_entity_poly.type
_entity_poly.pdbx_seq_one_letter_code
_entity_poly.pdbx_strand_id
1 'polypeptide(L)'
;MASVTYKNQPAINKTKGNVPLAGNSHVYTVSKKLWHDNIEDVLQGLFIGTTLHVCCGKSQLGDVRLDHDPDNHPDIICDASNMKAIVEDNQFDTVLCDPPYNGKFQWNHDLLSELPRVASQRIIFQHWFILRIIGLIKAQEKFQLIDVLVWQPKTYFGRVNVISVFDRIIDVD
;
A
#
# COMPACT_ATOMS: atom_id res chain seq x y z
N MET A 1 -14.23 -30.37 24.60
CA MET A 1 -14.09 -29.60 23.34
C MET A 1 -14.14 -28.13 23.70
N ALA A 2 -13.05 -27.39 23.49
CA ALA A 2 -12.99 -25.97 23.86
C ALA A 2 -13.75 -25.15 22.80
N SER A 3 -14.94 -24.65 23.15
CA SER A 3 -15.62 -23.64 22.34
C SER A 3 -15.21 -22.26 22.82
N VAL A 4 -14.58 -21.47 21.94
CA VAL A 4 -14.38 -20.05 22.22
C VAL A 4 -15.72 -19.35 21.99
N THR A 5 -16.27 -18.77 23.05
CA THR A 5 -17.50 -17.99 22.98
C THR A 5 -17.16 -16.51 23.02
N TYR A 6 -17.34 -15.80 21.92
CA TYR A 6 -17.10 -14.35 21.85
C TYR A 6 -18.26 -13.60 22.49
N LYS A 7 -18.12 -13.21 23.76
CA LYS A 7 -19.05 -12.28 24.41
C LYS A 7 -18.52 -10.86 24.29
N ASN A 8 -19.43 -9.93 23.99
CA ASN A 8 -19.24 -8.46 23.97
C ASN A 8 -18.48 -7.88 22.77
N GLN A 9 -18.99 -8.09 21.56
CA GLN A 9 -18.65 -7.23 20.41
C GLN A 9 -19.80 -6.25 20.12
N PRO A 10 -19.70 -4.98 20.55
CA PRO A 10 -20.77 -3.99 20.34
C PRO A 10 -21.13 -3.82 18.85
N ALA A 11 -20.15 -3.94 17.97
CA ALA A 11 -20.34 -3.81 16.52
C ALA A 11 -21.11 -5.00 15.91
N ILE A 12 -20.77 -6.25 16.24
CA ILE A 12 -21.49 -7.46 15.77
C ILE A 12 -22.91 -7.52 16.34
N ASN A 13 -23.09 -7.14 17.61
CA ASN A 13 -24.42 -7.08 18.22
C ASN A 13 -25.30 -6.04 17.53
N LYS A 14 -24.72 -4.91 17.11
CA LYS A 14 -25.42 -3.84 16.38
C LYS A 14 -25.80 -4.25 14.95
N THR A 15 -25.01 -5.12 14.32
CA THR A 15 -25.27 -5.60 12.96
C THR A 15 -25.97 -6.96 12.89
N LYS A 16 -26.33 -7.56 14.04
CA LYS A 16 -26.98 -8.89 14.14
C LYS A 16 -26.28 -9.99 13.34
N GLY A 17 -24.95 -9.96 13.29
CA GLY A 17 -24.17 -10.94 12.52
C GLY A 17 -24.14 -10.71 11.00
N ASN A 18 -24.83 -9.68 10.48
CA ASN A 18 -24.65 -9.23 9.10
C ASN A 18 -23.45 -8.29 9.05
N VAL A 19 -22.26 -8.80 8.75
CA VAL A 19 -21.14 -7.94 8.35
C VAL A 19 -21.49 -7.42 6.96
N PRO A 20 -21.73 -6.12 6.76
CA PRO A 20 -21.96 -5.62 5.42
C PRO A 20 -20.68 -5.88 4.61
N LEU A 21 -20.77 -6.73 3.59
CA LEU A 21 -19.82 -6.77 2.48
C LEU A 21 -19.98 -5.53 1.59
N ALA A 22 -20.33 -4.38 2.20
CA ALA A 22 -20.35 -3.10 1.53
C ALA A 22 -18.88 -2.71 1.30
N GLY A 23 -18.35 -3.20 0.18
CA GLY A 23 -17.17 -2.62 -0.42
C GLY A 23 -17.37 -1.11 -0.55
N ASN A 24 -16.37 -0.38 -0.07
CA ASN A 24 -15.95 0.91 -0.61
C ASN A 24 -16.81 2.16 -0.33
N SER A 25 -17.89 2.10 0.45
CA SER A 25 -18.70 3.30 0.76
C SER A 25 -18.21 4.14 1.95
N HIS A 26 -17.18 3.69 2.67
CA HIS A 26 -16.52 4.44 3.73
C HIS A 26 -15.04 4.63 3.40
N VAL A 27 -14.61 5.88 3.21
CA VAL A 27 -13.18 6.22 3.28
C VAL A 27 -12.79 6.13 4.75
N TYR A 28 -12.05 5.08 5.11
CA TYR A 28 -11.48 4.96 6.45
C TYR A 28 -10.20 5.79 6.49
N THR A 29 -10.34 7.09 6.74
CA THR A 29 -9.22 7.91 7.19
C THR A 29 -8.97 7.57 8.66
N VAL A 30 -7.76 7.14 9.00
CA VAL A 30 -7.41 6.94 10.41
C VAL A 30 -6.67 8.16 10.94
N SER A 31 -7.03 8.58 12.15
CA SER A 31 -6.37 9.71 12.80
C SER A 31 -5.00 9.36 13.41
N LYS A 32 -4.58 8.09 13.30
CA LYS A 32 -3.36 7.54 13.89
C LYS A 32 -2.55 6.80 12.83
N LYS A 33 -1.24 6.72 13.04
CA LYS A 33 -0.31 5.87 12.28
C LYS A 33 -0.84 4.43 12.23
N LEU A 34 -0.93 3.85 11.03
CA LEU A 34 -1.37 2.46 10.83
C LEU A 34 -0.24 1.46 11.06
N TRP A 35 0.98 1.86 10.72
CA TRP A 35 2.15 1.02 10.77
C TRP A 35 2.69 0.93 12.21
N HIS A 36 2.88 -0.30 12.69
CA HIS A 36 3.64 -0.53 13.90
C HIS A 36 5.13 -0.25 13.63
N ASP A 37 5.89 0.24 14.60
CA ASP A 37 7.29 0.64 14.35
C ASP A 37 8.13 -0.51 13.76
N ASN A 38 7.99 -1.72 14.32
CA ASN A 38 8.62 -2.93 13.77
C ASN A 38 8.36 -3.19 12.27
N ILE A 39 7.20 -2.83 11.72
CA ILE A 39 6.94 -3.03 10.28
C ILE A 39 7.55 -1.90 9.45
N GLU A 40 7.62 -0.68 9.98
CA GLU A 40 8.38 0.40 9.32
C GLU A 40 9.88 0.07 9.27
N ASP A 41 10.45 -0.50 10.33
CA ASP A 41 11.86 -0.95 10.34
C ASP A 41 12.12 -1.99 9.24
N VAL A 42 11.20 -2.94 9.07
CA VAL A 42 11.27 -3.94 7.99
C VAL A 42 11.18 -3.26 6.63
N LEU A 43 10.26 -2.33 6.44
CA LEU A 43 10.13 -1.59 5.18
C LEU A 43 11.36 -0.75 4.85
N GLN A 44 11.94 -0.06 5.83
CA GLN A 44 13.17 0.72 5.66
C GLN A 44 14.32 -0.17 5.18
N GLY A 45 14.40 -1.40 5.70
CA GLY A 45 15.39 -2.38 5.26
C GLY A 45 15.24 -2.80 3.78
N LEU A 46 14.09 -2.55 3.16
CA LEU A 46 13.84 -2.82 1.74
C LEU A 46 14.18 -1.63 0.83
N PHE A 47 14.47 -0.45 1.38
CA PHE A 47 14.70 0.73 0.58
C PHE A 47 16.03 0.68 -0.17
N ILE A 48 16.00 1.16 -1.40
CA ILE A 48 17.15 1.41 -2.24
C ILE A 48 17.13 2.89 -2.58
N GLY A 49 18.25 3.59 -2.35
CA GLY A 49 18.46 4.97 -2.76
C GLY A 49 17.41 5.94 -2.20
N THR A 50 17.04 6.93 -3.01
CA THR A 50 16.06 7.97 -2.62
C THR A 50 14.64 7.45 -2.72
N THR A 51 13.83 7.70 -1.70
CA THR A 51 12.52 7.06 -1.54
C THR A 51 11.34 8.04 -1.58
N LEU A 52 10.27 7.63 -2.28
CA LEU A 52 8.98 8.30 -2.26
C LEU A 52 7.95 7.43 -1.56
N HIS A 53 7.28 7.97 -0.55
CA HIS A 53 6.14 7.33 0.11
C HIS A 53 4.83 7.96 -0.38
N VAL A 54 4.12 7.23 -1.24
CA VAL A 54 2.84 7.59 -1.84
C VAL A 54 1.68 7.16 -0.92
N CYS A 55 0.73 8.05 -0.71
CA CYS A 55 -0.35 7.88 0.27
C CYS A 55 0.19 7.71 1.70
N CYS A 56 1.17 8.55 2.08
CA CYS A 56 1.93 8.36 3.32
C CYS A 56 1.08 8.46 4.60
N GLY A 57 -0.07 9.12 4.53
CA GLY A 57 -0.85 9.48 5.71
C GLY A 57 0.04 10.15 6.75
N LYS A 58 -0.05 9.70 8.00
CA LYS A 58 0.77 10.22 9.11
C LYS A 58 2.16 9.56 9.24
N SER A 59 2.50 8.60 8.38
CA SER A 59 3.82 7.95 8.44
C SER A 59 4.92 8.97 8.15
N GLN A 60 6.06 8.80 8.83
CA GLN A 60 7.29 9.57 8.62
C GLN A 60 8.31 8.77 7.80
N LEU A 61 7.87 7.66 7.21
CA LEU A 61 8.70 6.76 6.43
C LEU A 61 8.96 7.33 5.03
N GLY A 62 10.19 7.21 4.55
CA GLY A 62 10.65 7.69 3.24
C GLY A 62 11.34 9.06 3.31
N ASP A 63 12.09 9.41 2.26
CA ASP A 63 12.81 10.69 2.14
C ASP A 63 11.86 11.81 1.68
N VAL A 64 10.92 11.47 0.79
CA VAL A 64 9.88 12.36 0.30
C VAL A 64 8.52 11.70 0.51
N ARG A 65 7.58 12.43 1.10
CA ARG A 65 6.24 11.94 1.44
C ARG A 65 5.19 12.66 0.60
N LEU A 66 4.28 11.88 0.01
CA LEU A 66 3.21 12.37 -0.85
C LEU A 66 1.85 11.91 -0.32
N ASP A 67 0.95 12.87 -0.12
CA ASP A 67 -0.44 12.61 0.26
C ASP A 67 -1.39 13.61 -0.40
N HIS A 68 -2.66 13.26 -0.50
CA HIS A 68 -3.69 14.19 -0.98
C HIS A 68 -4.17 15.12 0.14
N ASP A 69 -4.12 14.67 1.39
CA ASP A 69 -4.59 15.40 2.55
C ASP A 69 -3.47 16.27 3.16
N PRO A 70 -3.58 17.61 3.07
CA PRO A 70 -2.57 18.51 3.62
C PRO A 70 -2.45 18.42 5.15
N ASP A 71 -3.46 17.93 5.87
CA ASP A 71 -3.44 17.78 7.33
C ASP A 71 -2.45 16.70 7.80
N ASN A 72 -1.99 15.85 6.87
CA ASN A 72 -0.92 14.87 7.11
C ASN A 72 0.48 15.49 7.02
N HIS A 73 0.58 16.77 6.64
CA HIS A 73 1.83 17.50 6.41
C HIS A 73 2.83 16.72 5.52
N PRO A 74 2.44 16.31 4.29
CA PRO A 74 3.36 15.69 3.34
C PRO A 74 4.31 16.72 2.73
N ASP A 75 5.41 16.26 2.16
CA ASP A 75 6.34 17.10 1.39
C ASP A 75 5.72 17.50 0.04
N ILE A 76 4.87 16.64 -0.52
CA ILE A 76 4.13 16.87 -1.76
C ILE A 76 2.63 16.64 -1.53
N ILE A 77 1.81 17.66 -1.82
CA ILE A 77 0.35 17.54 -1.83
C ILE A 77 -0.12 17.22 -3.25
N CYS A 78 -0.58 15.99 -3.49
CA CYS A 78 -0.91 15.51 -4.84
C CYS A 78 -1.93 14.36 -4.82
N ASP A 79 -2.75 14.27 -5.88
CA ASP A 79 -3.51 13.04 -6.17
C ASP A 79 -2.54 11.99 -6.74
N ALA A 80 -2.33 10.90 -5.99
CA ALA A 80 -1.43 9.82 -6.37
C ALA A 80 -1.80 9.11 -7.69
N SER A 81 -3.03 9.28 -8.19
CA SER A 81 -3.43 8.78 -9.50
C SER A 81 -3.00 9.66 -10.68
N ASN A 82 -2.45 10.85 -10.41
CA ASN A 82 -1.94 11.78 -11.42
C ASN A 82 -0.80 12.64 -10.87
N MET A 83 0.41 12.09 -10.84
CA MET A 83 1.60 12.77 -10.31
C MET A 83 2.44 13.47 -11.40
N LYS A 84 2.09 13.33 -12.69
CA LYS A 84 2.92 13.76 -13.83
C LYS A 84 3.31 15.25 -13.85
N ALA A 85 2.51 16.11 -13.24
CA ALA A 85 2.81 17.54 -13.19
C ALA A 85 3.85 17.91 -12.11
N ILE A 86 4.18 16.98 -11.20
CA ILE A 86 4.95 17.25 -9.98
C ILE A 86 6.12 16.27 -9.82
N VAL A 87 5.93 15.01 -10.23
CA VAL A 87 6.90 13.93 -10.09
C VAL A 87 7.31 13.42 -11.46
N GLU A 88 8.60 13.51 -11.75
CA GLU A 88 9.23 13.09 -13.00
C GLU A 88 9.32 11.57 -13.13
N ASP A 89 9.48 11.09 -14.36
CA ASP A 89 9.69 9.67 -14.63
C ASP A 89 11.02 9.18 -14.01
N ASN A 90 10.99 8.05 -13.32
CA ASN A 90 12.14 7.43 -12.64
C ASN A 90 12.84 8.37 -11.62
N GLN A 91 12.12 9.32 -11.03
CA GLN A 91 12.70 10.28 -10.10
C GLN A 91 13.20 9.64 -8.79
N PHE A 92 12.59 8.53 -8.35
CA PHE A 92 12.89 7.91 -7.07
C PHE A 92 13.37 6.48 -7.24
N ASP A 93 14.40 6.10 -6.50
CA ASP A 93 14.95 4.73 -6.52
C ASP A 93 13.94 3.72 -5.97
N THR A 94 13.28 4.07 -4.86
CA THR A 94 12.21 3.25 -4.28
C THR A 94 10.91 4.03 -4.17
N VAL A 95 9.81 3.42 -4.60
CA VAL A 95 8.46 3.96 -4.38
C VAL A 95 7.68 3.01 -3.47
N LEU A 96 7.36 3.48 -2.27
CA LEU A 96 6.46 2.82 -1.33
C LEU A 96 5.05 3.37 -1.52
N CYS A 97 4.04 2.52 -1.60
CA CYS A 97 2.65 2.93 -1.72
C CYS A 97 1.75 2.12 -0.79
N ASP A 98 1.02 2.82 0.09
CA ASP A 98 0.00 2.27 0.99
C ASP A 98 -1.34 2.99 0.79
N PRO A 99 -2.06 2.72 -0.31
CA PRO A 99 -3.29 3.43 -0.61
C PRO A 99 -4.41 3.00 0.35
N PRO A 100 -5.37 3.90 0.65
CA PRO A 100 -6.48 3.59 1.54
C PRO A 100 -7.24 2.33 1.08
N TYR A 101 -7.63 1.50 2.05
CA TYR A 101 -8.35 0.23 1.85
C TYR A 101 -9.78 0.41 1.37
N ASN A 102 -9.93 0.94 0.17
CA ASN A 102 -11.15 0.88 -0.61
C ASN A 102 -10.81 0.33 -1.99
N GLY A 103 -11.75 -0.42 -2.57
CA GLY A 103 -11.58 -0.99 -3.90
C GLY A 103 -11.52 0.04 -5.02
N LYS A 104 -11.73 1.34 -4.75
CA LYS A 104 -11.54 2.40 -5.74
C LYS A 104 -10.05 2.68 -5.94
N PHE A 105 -9.24 2.77 -4.88
CA PHE A 105 -7.82 3.13 -4.97
C PHE A 105 -6.91 1.93 -5.16
N GLN A 106 -7.17 0.80 -4.49
CA GLN A 106 -6.30 -0.38 -4.63
C GLN A 106 -6.43 -1.07 -6.00
N TRP A 107 -7.50 -0.81 -6.75
CA TRP A 107 -7.69 -1.23 -8.14
C TRP A 107 -7.60 -0.05 -9.12
N ASN A 108 -7.14 1.12 -8.67
CA ASN A 108 -7.02 2.28 -9.54
C ASN A 108 -5.87 2.06 -10.52
N HIS A 109 -6.20 1.74 -11.77
CA HIS A 109 -5.20 1.56 -12.83
C HIS A 109 -4.34 2.81 -13.06
N ASP A 110 -4.87 4.00 -12.80
CA ASP A 110 -4.11 5.25 -12.94
C ASP A 110 -3.02 5.32 -11.86
N LEU A 111 -3.36 5.08 -10.58
CA LEU A 111 -2.38 4.97 -9.48
C LEU A 111 -1.34 3.89 -9.77
N LEU A 112 -1.81 2.69 -10.14
CA LEU A 112 -0.93 1.56 -10.42
C LEU A 112 -0.01 1.81 -11.63
N SER A 113 -0.40 2.68 -12.56
CA SER A 113 0.45 3.08 -13.69
C SER A 113 1.51 4.12 -13.31
N GLU A 114 1.23 4.94 -12.30
CA GLU A 114 2.16 5.96 -11.83
C GLU A 114 3.31 5.37 -11.01
N LEU A 115 3.08 4.31 -10.22
CA LEU A 115 4.14 3.67 -9.41
C LEU A 115 5.36 3.21 -10.25
N PRO A 116 5.21 2.43 -11.33
CA PRO A 116 6.32 2.05 -12.20
C PRO A 116 6.83 3.19 -13.10
N ARG A 117 6.07 4.28 -13.25
CA ARG A 117 6.54 5.48 -13.97
C ARG A 117 7.56 6.24 -13.12
N VAL A 118 7.27 6.45 -11.84
CA VAL A 118 8.08 7.28 -10.93
C VAL A 118 9.22 6.51 -10.27
N ALA A 119 9.10 5.18 -10.14
CA ALA A 119 10.15 4.32 -9.61
C ALA A 119 11.24 4.04 -10.65
N SER A 120 12.51 4.16 -10.24
CA SER A 120 13.66 3.82 -11.06
C SER A 120 14.19 2.42 -10.79
N GLN A 121 14.06 1.89 -9.57
CA GLN A 121 14.61 0.57 -9.18
C GLN A 121 13.62 -0.35 -8.48
N ARG A 122 12.86 0.13 -7.49
CA ARG A 122 12.01 -0.71 -6.64
C ARG A 122 10.64 -0.11 -6.38
N ILE A 123 9.64 -0.98 -6.31
CA ILE A 123 8.28 -0.66 -5.86
C ILE A 123 7.96 -1.54 -4.66
N ILE A 124 7.46 -0.93 -3.60
CA ILE A 124 6.91 -1.62 -2.43
C ILE A 124 5.44 -1.24 -2.34
N PHE A 125 4.56 -2.21 -2.45
CA PHE A 125 3.12 -1.95 -2.56
C PHE A 125 2.34 -2.72 -1.49
N GLN A 126 1.62 -2.00 -0.63
CA GLN A 126 0.71 -2.60 0.34
C GLN A 126 -0.70 -2.77 -0.25
N HIS A 127 -1.24 -3.98 -0.14
CA HIS A 127 -2.54 -4.37 -0.66
C HIS A 127 -3.07 -5.62 0.06
N TRP A 128 -4.13 -6.22 -0.48
CA TRP A 128 -4.88 -7.36 0.09
C TRP A 128 -5.13 -8.51 -0.91
N PHE A 129 -4.61 -8.40 -2.13
CA PHE A 129 -4.70 -9.44 -3.18
C PHE A 129 -3.31 -9.81 -3.70
N ILE A 130 -3.03 -11.05 -4.08
CA ILE A 130 -1.73 -11.35 -4.72
C ILE A 130 -1.81 -10.96 -6.20
N LEU A 131 -0.90 -10.08 -6.64
CA LEU A 131 -0.74 -9.75 -8.06
C LEU A 131 -0.27 -11.02 -8.80
N ARG A 132 -0.83 -11.28 -9.98
CA ARG A 132 -0.57 -12.50 -10.75
C ARG A 132 0.93 -12.61 -11.07
N ILE A 133 1.58 -13.68 -10.58
CA ILE A 133 3.03 -13.86 -10.64
C ILE A 133 3.51 -14.45 -11.98
N ILE A 134 2.63 -14.97 -12.84
CA ILE A 134 3.07 -15.65 -14.08
C ILE A 134 2.08 -15.42 -15.24
N GLY A 135 2.64 -15.05 -16.39
CA GLY A 135 2.03 -15.17 -17.72
C GLY A 135 1.37 -13.90 -18.23
N LEU A 136 2.07 -13.23 -19.15
CA LEU A 136 1.60 -12.17 -20.06
C LEU A 136 0.75 -11.09 -19.40
N ILE A 137 1.36 -10.32 -18.50
CA ILE A 137 0.98 -8.91 -18.38
C ILE A 137 1.82 -8.18 -19.45
N LYS A 138 1.23 -7.16 -20.07
CA LYS A 138 1.65 -6.50 -21.33
C LYS A 138 3.17 -6.41 -21.52
N ALA A 139 3.62 -6.40 -22.78
CA ALA A 139 5.01 -6.31 -23.26
C ALA A 139 5.85 -5.07 -22.80
N GLN A 140 5.47 -4.41 -21.71
CA GLN A 140 6.00 -3.16 -21.18
C GLN A 140 6.29 -3.25 -19.66
N GLU A 141 6.21 -4.43 -19.04
CA GLU A 141 6.50 -4.57 -17.61
C GLU A 141 8.00 -4.41 -17.36
N LYS A 142 8.37 -3.25 -16.81
CA LYS A 142 9.74 -2.94 -16.38
C LYS A 142 10.08 -3.55 -15.02
N PHE A 143 9.13 -4.18 -14.33
CA PHE A 143 9.29 -4.61 -12.94
C PHE A 143 8.82 -6.06 -12.77
N GLN A 144 9.51 -6.82 -11.93
CA GLN A 144 9.18 -8.20 -11.56
C GLN A 144 8.97 -8.31 -10.05
N LEU A 145 8.02 -9.13 -9.63
CA LEU A 145 7.80 -9.42 -8.21
C LEU A 145 8.96 -10.27 -7.68
N ILE A 146 9.65 -9.78 -6.64
CA ILE A 146 10.79 -10.48 -6.03
C ILE A 146 10.49 -11.02 -4.64
N ASP A 147 9.54 -10.41 -3.91
CA ASP A 147 9.20 -10.83 -2.55
C ASP A 147 7.75 -10.46 -2.18
N VAL A 148 7.18 -11.18 -1.23
CA VAL A 148 5.86 -10.92 -0.66
C VAL A 148 5.93 -11.07 0.86
N LEU A 149 5.80 -9.95 1.57
CA LEU A 149 5.65 -9.96 3.01
C LEU A 149 4.16 -10.02 3.36
N VAL A 150 3.84 -10.93 4.28
CA VAL A 150 2.47 -11.10 4.77
C VAL A 150 2.48 -10.82 6.26
N TRP A 151 1.74 -9.81 6.69
CA TRP A 151 1.65 -9.47 8.10
C TRP A 151 0.21 -9.32 8.55
N GLN A 152 -0.05 -9.79 9.78
CA GLN A 152 -1.34 -9.65 10.42
C GLN A 152 -1.17 -8.78 11.67
N PRO A 153 -1.88 -7.65 11.80
CA PRO A 153 -1.89 -6.90 13.03
C PRO A 153 -2.48 -7.75 14.17
N LYS A 154 -2.02 -7.55 15.41
CA LYS A 154 -2.49 -8.25 16.62
C LYS A 154 -4.00 -8.04 16.86
N THR A 155 -4.83 -8.76 16.11
CA THR A 155 -6.28 -8.75 16.15
C THR A 155 -6.79 -10.18 16.00
N TYR A 156 -7.86 -10.50 16.75
CA TYR A 156 -8.34 -11.88 16.96
C TYR A 156 -8.87 -12.55 15.66
N PHE A 157 -9.44 -11.76 14.75
CA PHE A 157 -9.65 -12.07 13.33
C PHE A 157 -9.28 -10.79 12.58
N GLY A 158 -8.24 -10.82 11.75
CA GLY A 158 -7.67 -9.63 11.12
C GLY A 158 -7.60 -9.75 9.62
N ARG A 159 -7.75 -8.62 8.92
CA ARG A 159 -7.34 -8.53 7.51
C ARG A 159 -5.84 -8.79 7.44
N VAL A 160 -5.44 -9.60 6.47
CA VAL A 160 -4.04 -9.81 6.13
C VAL A 160 -3.58 -8.64 5.29
N ASN A 161 -2.46 -8.05 5.66
CA ASN A 161 -1.77 -7.07 4.84
C ASN A 161 -0.72 -7.79 4.03
N VAL A 162 -0.81 -7.64 2.72
CA VAL A 162 0.15 -8.16 1.75
C VAL A 162 0.98 -6.98 1.28
N ILE A 163 2.30 -7.11 1.38
CA ILE A 163 3.24 -6.13 0.86
C ILE A 163 4.03 -6.84 -0.22
N SER A 164 3.81 -6.46 -1.47
CA SER A 164 4.58 -6.97 -2.60
C SER A 164 5.77 -6.06 -2.89
N VAL A 165 6.93 -6.67 -3.10
CA VAL A 165 8.17 -5.99 -3.47
C VAL A 165 8.50 -6.33 -4.91
N PHE A 166 8.67 -5.31 -5.74
CA PHE A 166 9.02 -5.44 -7.14
C PHE A 166 10.34 -4.75 -7.43
N ASP A 167 11.21 -5.41 -8.18
CA ASP A 167 12.45 -4.82 -8.68
C ASP A 167 12.37 -4.61 -10.18
N ARG A 168 13.05 -3.59 -10.68
CA ARG A 168 13.18 -3.32 -12.10
C ARG A 168 13.90 -4.48 -12.77
N ILE A 169 13.37 -4.94 -13.89
CA ILE A 169 14.03 -5.90 -14.77
C ILE A 169 15.23 -5.18 -15.38
N ILE A 170 16.42 -5.69 -15.07
CA ILE A 170 17.64 -5.28 -15.73
C ILE A 170 17.74 -6.15 -16.98
N ASP A 171 17.56 -5.54 -18.16
CA ASP A 171 17.92 -6.21 -19.41
C ASP A 171 19.44 -6.44 -19.35
N VAL A 172 19.82 -7.71 -19.30
CA VAL A 172 21.22 -8.11 -19.46
C VAL A 172 21.46 -8.15 -20.97
N ASP A 173 22.16 -7.14 -21.50
CA ASP A 173 22.68 -7.13 -22.87
C ASP A 173 23.52 -8.38 -23.19
#